data_AF-A0A931ATU0-F1
#
_entry.id   AF-A0A931ATU0-F1
#
_cell.length_a   1.000
_cell.length_b   1.000
_cell.length_c   1.000
_cell.angle_alpha   90.00
_cell.angle_beta   90.00
_cell.angle_gamma   90.00
#
_symmetry.space_group_name_H-M   'P 1'
#
loop_
_entity.id
_entity.type
_entity.pdbx_description
1 polymer ?
#
loop_
_entity_poly.entity_id
_entity_poly.type
_entity_poly.pdbx_seq_one_letter_code
_entity_poly.pdbx_strand_id
1 'polypeptide(L)'
;MDKLKSLSELELVDNYPVIRDAVADLMKLITVPEYSSFQFQLKKAETVYDLFNERAIVIYNILAPDDRQQIYFKDKIFDQNNNLILERDGDKTKIFNSDGRQICDAVFDSQGIVKGNAEIFDYEGNLKFEGEFENHQWNGQGVEYLYDRIKTKEGTWQEGELVDGVIYNVLLEDEETLFTDEPQFLHQSEHLFSLADTDNELLVGHLKVNDGDYHIMQNSLKKAKEALES
;
A
#
# COMPACT_ATOMS: atom_id res chain seq x y z
N MET A 1 4.59 -15.69 -33.05
CA MET A 1 4.95 -16.73 -32.07
C MET A 1 6.25 -16.40 -31.36
N ASP A 2 7.27 -15.86 -32.03
CA ASP A 2 8.50 -15.36 -31.36
C ASP A 2 8.34 -14.03 -30.60
N LYS A 3 7.17 -13.37 -30.68
CA LYS A 3 6.80 -12.22 -29.84
C LYS A 3 6.15 -12.61 -28.49
N LEU A 4 5.78 -13.88 -28.32
CA LEU A 4 5.29 -14.41 -27.04
C LEU A 4 6.43 -15.00 -26.20
N LYS A 5 7.52 -15.44 -26.84
CA LYS A 5 8.76 -15.85 -26.14
C LYS A 5 9.53 -14.69 -25.52
N SER A 6 9.37 -13.47 -26.04
CA SER A 6 9.99 -12.27 -25.44
C SER A 6 9.14 -11.61 -24.34
N LEU A 7 7.96 -12.16 -24.02
CA LEU A 7 7.11 -11.69 -22.92
C LEU A 7 7.37 -12.47 -21.62
N SER A 8 7.79 -13.73 -21.72
CA SER A 8 8.20 -14.54 -20.56
C SER A 8 9.54 -14.08 -19.93
N GLU A 9 10.32 -13.27 -20.63
CA GLU A 9 11.60 -12.72 -20.14
C GLU A 9 11.43 -11.38 -19.41
N LEU A 10 10.23 -10.78 -19.43
CA LEU A 10 9.88 -9.55 -18.70
C LEU A 10 9.04 -9.81 -17.45
N GLU A 11 8.72 -11.09 -17.16
CA GLU A 11 7.99 -11.55 -15.96
C GLU A 11 8.94 -11.99 -14.83
N LEU A 12 10.24 -11.69 -14.93
CA LEU A 12 11.17 -11.90 -13.83
C LEU A 12 11.41 -10.57 -13.14
N VAL A 13 11.21 -10.58 -11.82
CA VAL A 13 11.42 -9.52 -10.82
C VAL A 13 10.19 -8.63 -10.51
N ASP A 14 9.20 -9.30 -9.89
CA ASP A 14 8.52 -8.99 -8.61
C ASP A 14 7.99 -7.57 -8.32
N ASN A 15 6.75 -7.30 -7.86
CA ASN A 15 5.55 -8.08 -7.52
C ASN A 15 4.47 -7.00 -7.12
N TYR A 16 3.16 -6.98 -7.50
CA TYR A 16 2.24 -5.80 -7.34
C TYR A 16 0.77 -6.16 -6.87
N PRO A 17 0.49 -7.28 -6.19
CA PRO A 17 -0.45 -8.32 -6.55
C PRO A 17 -1.84 -8.29 -5.89
N VAL A 18 -2.36 -7.19 -5.33
CA VAL A 18 -3.78 -7.22 -4.85
C VAL A 18 -4.62 -6.11 -5.46
N ILE A 19 -4.23 -4.85 -5.30
CA ILE A 19 -4.93 -3.75 -5.98
C ILE A 19 -4.47 -3.69 -7.44
N ARG A 20 -3.18 -3.89 -7.73
CA ARG A 20 -2.73 -3.97 -9.12
C ARG A 20 -3.10 -5.29 -9.75
N ASP A 21 -3.26 -6.43 -9.08
CA ASP A 21 -3.78 -7.63 -9.77
C ASP A 21 -5.27 -7.49 -10.04
N ALA A 22 -6.07 -6.91 -9.15
CA ALA A 22 -7.47 -6.60 -9.46
C ALA A 22 -7.57 -5.58 -10.60
N VAL A 23 -6.77 -4.52 -10.58
CA VAL A 23 -6.69 -3.51 -11.65
C VAL A 23 -6.00 -4.06 -12.90
N ALA A 24 -5.04 -4.98 -12.81
CA ALA A 24 -4.29 -5.55 -13.93
C ALA A 24 -5.02 -6.72 -14.57
N ASP A 25 -5.85 -7.46 -13.82
CA ASP A 25 -6.81 -8.41 -14.35
C ASP A 25 -7.96 -7.66 -15.00
N LEU A 26 -8.42 -6.54 -14.41
CA LEU A 26 -9.28 -5.56 -15.09
C LEU A 26 -8.61 -5.09 -16.39
N MET A 27 -7.35 -4.64 -16.34
CA MET A 27 -6.61 -4.12 -17.49
C MET A 27 -6.27 -5.21 -18.51
N LYS A 28 -6.08 -6.47 -18.09
CA LYS A 28 -5.90 -7.64 -18.96
C LYS A 28 -7.21 -7.93 -19.70
N LEU A 29 -8.35 -7.93 -19.01
CA LEU A 29 -9.69 -8.00 -19.60
C LEU A 29 -9.95 -6.84 -20.59
N ILE A 30 -9.51 -5.62 -20.26
CA ILE A 30 -9.53 -4.43 -21.13
C ILE A 30 -8.62 -4.58 -22.37
N THR A 31 -7.54 -5.35 -22.28
CA THR A 31 -6.56 -5.54 -23.37
C THR A 31 -6.82 -6.74 -24.27
N VAL A 32 -7.92 -7.48 -24.11
CA VAL A 32 -8.33 -8.49 -25.10
C VAL A 32 -8.73 -7.78 -26.41
N PRO A 33 -8.10 -8.12 -27.56
CA PRO A 33 -7.92 -7.19 -28.66
C PRO A 33 -9.02 -7.34 -29.73
N GLU A 34 -10.23 -6.83 -29.52
CA GLU A 34 -11.22 -6.83 -30.61
C GLU A 34 -11.92 -5.49 -30.86
N TYR A 35 -11.77 -4.47 -30.00
CA TYR A 35 -12.49 -3.20 -30.19
C TYR A 35 -11.65 -1.97 -29.83
N SER A 36 -10.98 -1.42 -30.82
CA SER A 36 -10.04 -0.28 -30.74
C SER A 36 -10.64 1.01 -30.16
N SER A 37 -11.95 1.21 -30.22
CA SER A 37 -12.64 2.38 -29.64
C SER A 37 -12.79 2.31 -28.12
N PHE A 38 -12.98 1.11 -27.55
CA PHE A 38 -13.13 0.91 -26.10
C PHE A 38 -11.79 1.01 -25.37
N GLN A 39 -10.72 0.50 -25.99
CA GLN A 39 -9.36 0.61 -25.47
C GLN A 39 -8.91 2.06 -25.25
N PHE A 40 -9.32 2.99 -26.12
CA PHE A 40 -9.00 4.41 -25.98
C PHE A 40 -9.73 5.09 -24.81
N GLN A 41 -10.93 4.63 -24.48
CA GLN A 41 -11.72 5.19 -23.38
C GLN A 41 -11.24 4.65 -22.02
N LEU A 42 -10.86 3.37 -21.98
CA LEU A 42 -10.38 2.70 -20.76
C LEU A 42 -8.92 3.05 -20.42
N LYS A 43 -8.05 3.26 -21.41
CA LYS A 43 -6.65 3.73 -21.20
C LYS A 43 -6.54 5.14 -20.59
N LYS A 44 -7.63 5.89 -20.53
CA LYS A 44 -7.68 7.23 -19.92
C LYS A 44 -8.15 7.21 -18.47
N ALA A 45 -8.49 6.03 -17.93
CA ALA A 45 -8.86 5.90 -16.54
C ALA A 45 -7.60 5.96 -15.67
N GLU A 46 -7.42 7.06 -14.98
CA GLU A 46 -6.28 7.34 -14.10
C GLU A 46 -6.68 7.35 -12.62
N THR A 47 -7.98 7.50 -12.35
CA THR A 47 -8.53 7.69 -11.01
C THR A 47 -9.72 6.77 -10.75
N VAL A 48 -10.09 6.62 -9.48
CA VAL A 48 -11.32 5.90 -9.10
C VAL A 48 -12.56 6.55 -9.75
N TYR A 49 -12.56 7.85 -10.02
CA TYR A 49 -13.66 8.55 -10.71
C TYR A 49 -13.88 8.05 -12.14
N ASP A 50 -12.79 7.70 -12.83
CA ASP A 50 -12.87 7.24 -14.21
C ASP A 50 -13.54 5.87 -14.32
N LEU A 51 -13.49 5.06 -13.25
CA LEU A 51 -14.19 3.79 -13.15
C LEU A 51 -15.71 3.98 -13.06
N PHE A 52 -16.18 5.09 -12.49
CA PHE A 52 -17.60 5.44 -12.39
C PHE A 52 -18.15 6.23 -13.58
N ASN A 53 -17.34 6.44 -14.61
CA ASN A 53 -17.82 7.03 -15.84
C ASN A 53 -18.88 6.12 -16.49
N GLU A 54 -20.04 6.66 -16.85
CA GLU A 54 -21.14 5.91 -17.49
C GLU A 54 -20.65 5.07 -18.68
N ARG A 55 -19.72 5.60 -19.48
CA ARG A 55 -19.13 4.87 -20.61
C ARG A 55 -18.23 3.72 -20.15
N ALA A 56 -17.43 3.92 -19.10
CA ALA A 56 -16.59 2.87 -18.55
C ALA A 56 -17.46 1.73 -18.00
N ILE A 57 -18.48 2.05 -17.21
CA ILE A 57 -19.47 1.10 -16.66
C ILE A 57 -20.13 0.27 -17.77
N VAL A 58 -20.60 0.93 -18.83
CA VAL A 58 -21.24 0.25 -19.97
C VAL A 58 -20.25 -0.70 -20.67
N ILE A 59 -19.01 -0.27 -20.89
CA ILE A 59 -17.99 -1.11 -21.51
C ILE A 59 -17.67 -2.32 -20.63
N TYR A 60 -17.50 -2.14 -19.32
CA TYR A 60 -17.22 -3.23 -18.39
C TYR A 60 -18.36 -4.25 -18.36
N ASN A 61 -19.61 -3.80 -18.30
CA ASN A 61 -20.77 -4.71 -18.33
C ASN A 61 -20.90 -5.46 -19.67
N ILE A 62 -20.43 -4.89 -20.78
CA ILE A 62 -20.38 -5.58 -22.09
C ILE A 62 -19.30 -6.67 -22.11
N LEU A 63 -18.15 -6.43 -21.47
CA LEU A 63 -17.01 -7.34 -21.43
C LEU A 63 -17.12 -8.41 -20.32
N ALA A 64 -18.14 -8.32 -19.46
CA ALA A 64 -18.36 -9.28 -18.39
C ALA A 64 -18.59 -10.69 -18.98
N PRO A 65 -17.94 -11.74 -18.43
CA PRO A 65 -17.94 -13.08 -19.02
C PRO A 65 -19.28 -13.83 -18.96
N ASP A 66 -20.31 -13.27 -18.30
CA ASP A 66 -21.66 -13.85 -18.18
C ASP A 66 -22.71 -12.75 -18.42
N ASP A 67 -23.55 -12.96 -19.43
CA ASP A 67 -24.64 -12.08 -19.88
C ASP A 67 -25.73 -11.84 -18.82
N ARG A 68 -25.62 -12.48 -17.65
CA ARG A 68 -26.55 -12.35 -16.50
C ARG A 68 -25.97 -11.66 -15.27
N GLN A 69 -24.67 -11.36 -15.21
CA GLN A 69 -24.06 -10.71 -14.06
C GLN A 69 -23.72 -9.25 -14.39
N GLN A 70 -24.54 -8.32 -13.91
CA GLN A 70 -24.16 -6.90 -13.91
C GLN A 70 -23.13 -6.71 -12.80
N ILE A 71 -21.85 -6.65 -13.19
CA ILE A 71 -20.72 -6.49 -12.26
C ILE A 71 -20.62 -5.02 -11.80
N TYR A 72 -21.19 -4.08 -12.58
CA TYR A 72 -21.11 -2.64 -12.34
C TYR A 72 -22.49 -2.00 -12.29
N PHE A 73 -22.78 -1.36 -11.16
CA PHE A 73 -23.91 -0.46 -10.96
C PHE A 73 -23.36 0.94 -10.71
N LYS A 74 -24.18 1.96 -11.01
CA LYS A 74 -23.80 3.38 -10.97
C LYS A 74 -22.87 3.79 -9.81
N ASP A 75 -23.12 3.25 -8.62
CA ASP A 75 -22.38 3.58 -7.40
C ASP A 75 -21.73 2.35 -6.73
N LYS A 76 -21.74 1.17 -7.38
CA LYS A 76 -21.21 -0.09 -6.81
C LYS A 76 -20.48 -0.93 -7.84
N ILE A 77 -19.34 -1.48 -7.44
CA ILE A 77 -18.56 -2.43 -8.22
C ILE A 77 -18.49 -3.74 -7.45
N PHE A 78 -18.80 -4.83 -8.13
CA PHE A 78 -18.73 -6.18 -7.60
C PHE A 78 -17.59 -6.97 -8.27
N ASP A 79 -17.16 -8.07 -7.66
CA ASP A 79 -16.30 -9.06 -8.32
C ASP A 79 -17.15 -10.08 -9.11
N GLN A 80 -16.48 -11.03 -9.78
CA GLN A 80 -17.11 -12.13 -10.52
C GLN A 80 -17.93 -13.11 -9.64
N ASN A 81 -17.78 -13.03 -8.32
CA ASN A 81 -18.52 -13.83 -7.35
C ASN A 81 -19.65 -13.01 -6.71
N ASN A 82 -19.92 -11.81 -7.21
CA ASN A 82 -20.91 -10.86 -6.69
C ASN A 82 -20.58 -10.34 -5.27
N ASN A 83 -19.31 -10.34 -4.87
CA ASN A 83 -18.84 -9.65 -3.67
C ASN A 83 -18.63 -8.17 -3.95
N LEU A 84 -19.00 -7.30 -3.01
CA LEU A 84 -18.82 -5.86 -3.15
C LEU A 84 -17.33 -5.50 -3.03
N ILE A 85 -16.77 -4.87 -4.06
CA ILE A 85 -15.38 -4.37 -4.06
C ILE A 85 -15.37 -2.88 -3.70
N LEU A 86 -16.29 -2.12 -4.28
CA LEU A 86 -16.31 -0.66 -4.15
C LEU A 86 -17.76 -0.17 -4.05
N GLU A 87 -18.02 0.72 -3.10
CA GLU A 87 -19.27 1.46 -3.00
C GLU A 87 -18.99 2.97 -2.91
N ARG A 88 -19.78 3.76 -3.62
CA ARG A 88 -19.74 5.21 -3.55
C ARG A 88 -21.03 5.74 -2.93
N ASP A 89 -20.89 6.63 -1.96
CA ASP A 89 -21.99 7.35 -1.32
C ASP A 89 -21.68 8.85 -1.39
N GLY A 90 -22.18 9.51 -2.44
CA GLY A 90 -21.86 10.90 -2.73
C GLY A 90 -20.41 11.11 -3.17
N ASP A 91 -19.65 11.84 -2.37
CA ASP A 91 -18.21 12.10 -2.54
C ASP A 91 -17.33 11.04 -1.86
N LYS A 92 -17.92 10.22 -0.99
CA LYS A 92 -17.23 9.24 -0.18
C LYS A 92 -17.21 7.88 -0.88
N THR A 93 -16.07 7.21 -0.81
CA THR A 93 -15.77 5.93 -1.45
C THR A 93 -15.36 4.92 -0.39
N LYS A 94 -15.99 3.75 -0.41
CA LYS A 94 -15.63 2.59 0.39
C LYS A 94 -15.01 1.54 -0.50
N ILE A 95 -13.91 0.94 -0.05
CA ILE A 95 -13.24 -0.17 -0.74
C ILE A 95 -13.13 -1.35 0.22
N PHE A 96 -13.40 -2.54 -0.29
CA PHE A 96 -13.37 -3.79 0.43
C PHE A 96 -12.32 -4.73 -0.17
N ASN A 97 -11.66 -5.53 0.68
CA ASN A 97 -10.77 -6.59 0.22
C ASN A 97 -11.57 -7.84 -0.21
N SER A 98 -10.87 -8.89 -0.66
CA SER A 98 -11.47 -10.15 -1.10
C SER A 98 -12.30 -10.87 -0.04
N ASP A 99 -12.03 -10.60 1.25
CA ASP A 99 -12.78 -11.19 2.38
C ASP A 99 -14.00 -10.36 2.76
N GLY A 100 -14.27 -9.25 2.06
CA GLY A 100 -15.33 -8.29 2.36
C GLY A 100 -15.02 -7.35 3.53
N ARG A 101 -13.77 -7.30 4.01
CA ARG A 101 -13.33 -6.32 5.02
C ARG A 101 -13.13 -4.97 4.36
N GLN A 102 -13.72 -3.92 4.93
CA GLN A 102 -13.51 -2.55 4.49
C GLN A 102 -12.07 -2.13 4.78
N ILE A 103 -11.33 -1.72 3.74
CA ILE A 103 -9.94 -1.26 3.82
C ILE A 103 -9.81 0.22 3.47
N CYS A 104 -10.87 0.85 2.96
CA CYS A 104 -10.88 2.29 2.68
C CYS A 104 -12.28 2.85 2.95
N ASP A 105 -12.31 4.04 3.53
CA ASP A 105 -13.50 4.86 3.70
C ASP A 105 -13.13 6.34 3.60
N ALA A 106 -13.09 6.87 2.37
CA ALA A 106 -12.46 8.14 2.10
C ALA A 106 -13.06 8.92 0.91
N VAL A 107 -12.87 10.23 0.92
CA VAL A 107 -13.12 11.14 -0.20
C VAL A 107 -11.88 11.17 -1.08
N PHE A 108 -12.07 11.14 -2.38
CA PHE A 108 -10.98 11.16 -3.37
C PHE A 108 -11.03 12.44 -4.21
N ASP A 109 -9.98 12.67 -5.00
CA ASP A 109 -9.99 13.53 -6.17
C ASP A 109 -9.02 12.97 -7.23
N SER A 110 -8.54 13.80 -8.16
CA SER A 110 -7.56 13.39 -9.17
C SER A 110 -6.15 13.15 -8.64
N GLN A 111 -5.82 13.61 -7.43
CA GLN A 111 -4.51 13.46 -6.80
C GLN A 111 -4.47 12.31 -5.78
N GLY A 112 -5.63 11.84 -5.29
CA GLY A 112 -5.73 10.67 -4.43
C GLY A 112 -6.76 10.84 -3.33
N ILE A 113 -6.47 10.32 -2.13
CA ILE A 113 -7.34 10.48 -0.96
C ILE A 113 -7.27 11.92 -0.46
N VAL A 114 -8.39 12.65 -0.47
CA VAL A 114 -8.49 13.99 0.12
C VAL A 114 -8.65 13.89 1.63
N LYS A 115 -9.55 13.03 2.10
CA LYS A 115 -9.89 12.91 3.52
C LYS A 115 -10.50 11.55 3.83
N GLY A 116 -10.11 10.95 4.95
CA GLY A 116 -10.74 9.73 5.46
C GLY A 116 -9.72 8.72 5.95
N ASN A 117 -10.11 7.44 5.98
CA ASN A 117 -9.25 6.36 6.43
C ASN A 117 -8.95 5.39 5.30
N ALA A 118 -7.72 4.90 5.22
CA ALA A 118 -7.35 3.88 4.24
C ALA A 118 -6.17 3.02 4.68
N GLU A 119 -6.17 1.79 4.18
CA GLU A 119 -5.00 0.94 4.09
C GLU A 119 -4.36 1.12 2.70
N ILE A 120 -3.10 1.56 2.69
CA ILE A 120 -2.28 1.73 1.51
C ILE A 120 -1.35 0.54 1.39
N PHE A 121 -1.47 -0.14 0.26
CA PHE A 121 -0.61 -1.26 -0.08
C PHE A 121 0.44 -0.81 -1.08
N ASP A 122 1.62 -1.40 -1.00
CA ASP A 122 2.59 -1.27 -2.05
C ASP A 122 2.14 -2.02 -3.30
N TYR A 123 2.95 -1.78 -4.31
CA TYR A 123 3.32 -2.84 -5.19
C TYR A 123 3.88 -4.01 -4.43
N GLU A 124 3.35 -5.20 -4.45
CA GLU A 124 3.78 -6.40 -3.69
C GLU A 124 2.65 -6.77 -2.74
N GLY A 125 1.70 -5.84 -2.55
CA GLY A 125 0.45 -6.10 -1.84
C GLY A 125 0.71 -6.15 -0.34
N ASN A 126 1.91 -5.75 0.08
CA ASN A 126 2.25 -5.51 1.46
C ASN A 126 1.58 -4.22 1.89
N LEU A 127 1.01 -4.26 3.08
CA LEU A 127 0.50 -3.06 3.72
C LEU A 127 1.71 -2.14 4.00
N LYS A 128 1.68 -0.91 3.50
CA LYS A 128 2.66 0.14 3.83
C LYS A 128 2.18 1.07 4.92
N PHE A 129 0.89 1.39 4.90
CA PHE A 129 0.31 2.35 5.82
C PHE A 129 -1.15 2.03 6.07
N GLU A 130 -1.60 2.16 7.31
CA GLU A 130 -3.03 2.22 7.64
C GLU A 130 -3.28 3.44 8.52
N GLY A 131 -4.26 4.26 8.18
CA GLY A 131 -4.55 5.44 9.00
C GLY A 131 -5.37 6.51 8.32
N GLU A 132 -5.35 7.67 8.94
CA GLU A 132 -6.09 8.86 8.56
C GLU A 132 -5.36 9.72 7.51
N PHE A 133 -6.15 10.35 6.65
CA PHE A 133 -5.70 11.22 5.58
C PHE A 133 -6.44 12.56 5.66
N GLU A 134 -5.71 13.64 5.36
CA GLU A 134 -6.23 14.97 5.09
C GLU A 134 -5.34 15.65 4.04
N ASN A 135 -5.93 16.31 3.04
CA ASN A 135 -5.24 17.02 1.96
C ASN A 135 -4.14 16.18 1.27
N HIS A 136 -4.43 14.93 0.92
CA HIS A 136 -3.52 14.00 0.22
C HIS A 136 -2.31 13.53 1.04
N GLN A 137 -2.31 13.77 2.34
CA GLN A 137 -1.22 13.41 3.23
C GLN A 137 -1.73 12.57 4.41
N TRP A 138 -0.84 11.77 4.98
CA TRP A 138 -1.08 11.12 6.27
C TRP A 138 -1.26 12.19 7.34
N ASN A 139 -2.42 12.17 8.00
CA ASN A 139 -2.79 13.21 8.95
C ASN A 139 -3.81 12.64 9.95
N GLY A 140 -3.45 12.59 11.23
CA GLY A 140 -4.21 11.88 12.26
C GLY A 140 -3.51 10.60 12.72
N GLN A 141 -4.24 9.62 13.24
CA GLN A 141 -3.63 8.37 13.68
C GLN A 141 -3.23 7.48 12.49
N GLY A 142 -2.10 6.80 12.59
CA GLY A 142 -1.69 5.83 11.58
C GLY A 142 -0.49 4.98 11.96
N VAL A 143 -0.34 3.88 11.23
CA VAL A 143 0.75 2.91 11.37
C VAL A 143 1.42 2.70 10.02
N GLU A 144 2.74 2.87 9.98
CA GLU A 144 3.60 2.54 8.84
C GLU A 144 4.22 1.15 9.03
N TYR A 145 4.37 0.45 7.92
CA TYR A 145 4.81 -0.94 7.85
C TYR A 145 5.87 -1.14 6.76
N LEU A 146 6.76 -2.10 7.00
CA LEU A 146 7.56 -2.77 5.97
C LEU A 146 6.82 -4.00 5.41
N TYR A 147 7.50 -4.77 4.58
CA TYR A 147 7.05 -6.09 4.14
C TYR A 147 6.67 -6.98 5.34
N ASP A 148 5.82 -7.98 5.08
CA ASP A 148 5.30 -8.91 6.11
C ASP A 148 4.61 -8.24 7.31
N ARG A 149 4.12 -7.00 7.16
CA ARG A 149 3.44 -6.22 8.21
C ARG A 149 4.33 -5.93 9.42
N ILE A 150 5.65 -5.83 9.23
CA ILE A 150 6.57 -5.39 10.27
C ILE A 150 6.34 -3.89 10.51
N LYS A 151 5.84 -3.52 11.69
CA LYS A 151 5.62 -2.10 12.06
C LYS A 151 6.93 -1.34 12.11
N THR A 152 6.96 -0.15 11.49
CA THR A 152 8.09 0.79 11.58
C THR A 152 7.76 2.05 12.34
N LYS A 153 6.55 2.59 12.16
CA LYS A 153 6.12 3.82 12.84
C LYS A 153 4.66 3.71 13.24
N GLU A 154 4.31 4.22 14.41
CA GLU A 154 2.92 4.25 14.89
C GLU A 154 2.69 5.52 15.70
N GLY A 155 1.59 6.23 15.42
CA GLY A 155 1.16 7.38 16.20
C GLY A 155 0.41 8.41 15.40
N THR A 156 0.57 9.67 15.79
CA THR A 156 -0.04 10.86 15.19
C THR A 156 0.85 11.40 14.08
N TRP A 157 0.26 11.55 12.90
CA TRP A 157 0.87 12.10 11.70
C TRP A 157 0.33 13.51 11.43
N GLN A 158 1.20 14.37 10.93
CA GLN A 158 0.84 15.69 10.43
C GLN A 158 1.63 15.97 9.16
N GLU A 159 0.91 16.30 8.09
CA GLU A 159 1.50 16.61 6.78
C GLU A 159 2.44 15.53 6.22
N GLY A 160 2.20 14.26 6.56
CA GLY A 160 3.03 13.12 6.15
C GLY A 160 4.17 12.78 7.11
N GLU A 161 4.37 13.55 8.19
CA GLU A 161 5.42 13.32 9.17
C GLU A 161 4.85 12.81 10.50
N LEU A 162 5.57 11.90 11.17
CA LEU A 162 5.19 11.40 12.49
C LEU A 162 5.58 12.46 13.54
N VAL A 163 4.58 13.08 14.19
CA VAL A 163 4.81 14.14 15.18
C VAL A 163 4.74 13.65 16.62
N ASP A 164 3.98 12.59 16.91
CA ASP A 164 3.95 11.96 18.22
C ASP A 164 3.69 10.46 18.05
N GLY A 165 4.58 9.61 18.55
CA GLY A 165 4.45 8.18 18.30
C GLY A 165 5.65 7.38 18.71
N VAL A 166 5.81 6.22 18.09
CA VAL A 166 6.95 5.32 18.26
C VAL A 166 7.50 4.93 16.90
N ILE A 167 8.82 4.97 16.76
CA ILE A 167 9.57 4.38 15.64
C ILE A 167 10.18 3.07 16.15
N TYR A 168 9.87 1.96 15.51
CA TYR A 168 10.26 0.64 15.94
C TYR A 168 11.55 0.16 15.25
N ASN A 169 12.25 -0.73 15.95
CA ASN A 169 13.38 -1.51 15.42
C ASN A 169 14.46 -0.66 14.71
N VAL A 170 14.87 0.45 15.34
CA VAL A 170 15.91 1.35 14.84
C VAL A 170 17.29 0.88 15.28
N LEU A 171 18.25 0.88 14.36
CA LEU A 171 19.66 0.57 14.61
C LEU A 171 20.37 1.67 15.38
N LEU A 172 21.14 1.24 16.38
CA LEU A 172 21.88 2.10 17.29
C LEU A 172 23.36 1.68 17.30
N GLU A 173 24.25 2.67 17.42
CA GLU A 173 25.69 2.41 17.62
C GLU A 173 25.95 2.00 19.07
N ASP A 174 25.28 2.64 20.03
CA ASP A 174 25.27 2.29 21.45
C ASP A 174 23.90 2.59 22.10
N GLU A 175 23.82 2.58 23.44
CA GLU A 175 22.56 2.79 24.17
C GLU A 175 22.00 4.23 24.05
N GLU A 176 22.82 5.18 23.58
CA GLU A 176 22.51 6.62 23.56
C GLU A 176 22.51 7.22 22.15
N THR A 177 23.07 6.53 21.16
CA THR A 177 23.32 7.08 19.82
C THR A 177 22.74 6.22 18.69
N LEU A 178 22.16 6.89 17.69
CA LEU A 178 21.74 6.24 16.45
C LEU A 178 22.95 5.76 15.67
N PHE A 179 22.78 4.68 14.89
CA PHE A 179 23.84 4.18 14.01
C PHE A 179 24.21 5.18 12.89
N THR A 180 23.26 6.05 12.49
CA THR A 180 23.46 7.15 11.55
C THR A 180 22.64 8.37 11.98
N ASP A 181 22.87 9.53 11.35
CA ASP A 181 22.09 10.76 11.63
C ASP A 181 20.57 10.59 11.43
N GLU A 182 20.15 9.63 10.59
CA GLU A 182 18.75 9.27 10.38
C GLU A 182 18.43 7.85 10.91
N PRO A 183 17.21 7.59 11.39
CA PRO A 183 16.80 6.24 11.82
C PRO A 183 16.92 5.21 10.68
N GLN A 184 17.73 4.17 10.91
CA GLN A 184 17.84 3.01 10.01
C GLN A 184 17.10 1.81 10.61
N PHE A 185 16.26 1.15 9.83
CA PHE A 185 15.46 0.02 10.31
C PHE A 185 16.22 -1.30 10.17
N LEU A 186 16.20 -2.10 11.24
CA LEU A 186 16.86 -3.41 11.31
C LEU A 186 16.65 -4.28 10.06
N HIS A 187 15.39 -4.45 9.64
CA HIS A 187 15.01 -5.33 8.53
C HIS A 187 15.39 -4.79 7.13
N GLN A 188 15.66 -3.48 6.99
CA GLN A 188 16.17 -2.93 5.73
C GLN A 188 17.70 -2.98 5.66
N SER A 189 18.35 -3.15 6.81
CA SER A 189 19.79 -3.09 6.98
C SER A 189 20.43 -4.46 7.21
N GLU A 190 19.74 -5.55 6.87
CA GLU A 190 20.23 -6.92 7.09
C GLU A 190 21.61 -7.19 6.47
N HIS A 191 21.88 -6.53 5.34
CA HIS A 191 23.17 -6.59 4.65
C HIS A 191 24.35 -6.08 5.50
N LEU A 192 24.13 -5.15 6.44
CA LEU A 192 25.17 -4.64 7.33
C LEU A 192 25.71 -5.72 8.27
N PHE A 193 24.90 -6.72 8.62
CA PHE A 193 25.32 -7.84 9.48
C PHE A 193 26.20 -8.86 8.74
N SER A 194 26.09 -8.93 7.40
CA SER A 194 26.97 -9.78 6.59
C SER A 194 28.40 -9.25 6.48
N LEU A 195 28.59 -7.95 6.76
CA LEU A 195 29.88 -7.26 6.70
C LEU A 195 30.53 -7.10 8.09
N ALA A 196 29.76 -7.28 9.16
CA ALA A 196 30.24 -7.18 10.53
C ALA A 196 30.90 -8.51 10.96
N ASP A 197 32.15 -8.70 10.56
CA ASP A 197 33.03 -9.79 11.03
C ASP A 197 33.67 -9.46 12.39
N THR A 198 33.02 -8.65 13.23
CA THR A 198 33.62 -8.08 14.45
C THR A 198 32.64 -8.06 15.61
N ASP A 199 33.14 -8.35 16.80
CA ASP A 199 32.55 -8.29 18.15
C ASP A 199 31.77 -7.00 18.54
N ASN A 200 31.49 -6.09 17.60
CA ASN A 200 30.61 -4.94 17.82
C ASN A 200 29.15 -5.38 17.68
N GLU A 201 28.55 -5.74 18.81
CA GLU A 201 27.13 -6.07 18.90
C GLU A 201 26.29 -4.80 18.67
N LEU A 202 25.88 -4.57 17.42
CA LEU A 202 24.90 -3.52 17.10
C LEU A 202 23.65 -3.68 17.97
N LEU A 203 23.16 -2.55 18.48
CA LEU A 203 21.93 -2.50 19.25
C LEU A 203 20.76 -2.12 18.33
N VAL A 204 19.58 -2.56 18.73
CA VAL A 204 18.33 -2.12 18.16
C VAL A 204 17.42 -1.66 19.29
N GLY A 205 16.72 -0.56 19.06
CA GLY A 205 15.78 0.02 20.00
C GLY A 205 14.53 0.57 19.34
N HIS A 206 13.68 1.18 20.13
CA HIS A 206 12.55 1.96 19.70
C HIS A 206 12.81 3.43 20.05
N LEU A 207 12.33 4.33 19.21
CA LEU A 207 12.38 5.77 19.45
C LEU A 207 10.99 6.25 19.79
N LYS A 208 10.83 6.99 20.88
CA LYS A 208 9.60 7.70 21.18
C LYS A 208 9.70 9.09 20.56
N VAL A 209 8.72 9.45 19.75
CA VAL A 209 8.61 10.77 19.11
C VAL A 209 7.65 11.63 19.91
N ASN A 210 8.02 12.87 20.17
CA ASN A 210 7.18 13.93 20.75
C ASN A 210 7.49 15.25 20.04
N ASP A 211 6.49 15.85 19.40
CA ASP A 211 6.61 17.10 18.65
C ASP A 211 7.71 17.05 17.56
N GLY A 212 7.84 15.91 16.89
CA GLY A 212 8.85 15.65 15.85
C GLY A 212 10.24 15.27 16.38
N ASP A 213 10.56 15.58 17.64
CA ASP A 213 11.81 15.15 18.28
C ASP A 213 11.70 13.72 18.79
N TYR A 214 12.75 12.93 18.60
CA TYR A 214 12.79 11.54 19.04
C TYR A 214 13.83 11.28 20.13
N HIS A 215 13.53 10.33 21.02
CA HIS A 215 14.44 9.84 22.04
C HIS A 215 14.42 8.31 22.12
N ILE A 216 15.58 7.72 22.38
CA ILE A 216 15.73 6.27 22.52
C ILE A 216 14.98 5.79 23.77
N MET A 217 14.13 4.78 23.58
CA MET A 217 13.43 4.11 24.66
C MET A 217 14.36 3.07 25.30
N GLN A 218 15.02 3.43 26.41
CA GLN A 218 16.02 2.60 27.08
C GLN A 218 15.51 1.18 27.43
N ASN A 219 14.22 1.03 27.71
CA ASN A 219 13.61 -0.27 28.02
C ASN A 219 13.33 -1.16 26.79
N SER A 220 13.61 -0.68 25.58
CA SER A 220 13.40 -1.41 24.32
C SER A 220 14.68 -1.97 23.71
N LEU A 221 15.83 -1.64 24.30
CA LEU A 221 17.14 -2.01 23.78
C LEU A 221 17.34 -3.53 23.81
N LYS A 222 17.79 -4.07 22.68
CA LYS A 222 18.19 -5.48 22.53
C LYS A 222 19.32 -5.57 21.51
N LYS A 223 20.03 -6.70 21.52
CA LYS A 223 21.03 -6.96 20.47
C LYS A 223 20.33 -7.15 19.13
N ALA A 224 20.85 -6.57 18.06
CA ALA A 224 20.26 -6.67 16.73
C ALA A 224 20.06 -8.13 16.28
N LYS A 225 21.01 -9.01 16.62
CA LYS A 225 20.91 -10.45 16.32
C LYS A 225 19.73 -11.12 17.02
N GLU A 226 19.53 -10.83 18.30
CA GLU A 226 18.41 -11.38 19.08
C GLU A 226 17.06 -10.89 18.53
N ALA A 227 17.03 -9.68 17.97
CA ALA A 227 15.83 -9.09 17.38
C ALA A 227 15.44 -9.67 16.02
N LEU A 228 16.39 -10.20 15.25
CA LEU A 228 16.11 -10.88 13.97
C LEU A 228 15.60 -12.31 14.17
N GLU A 229 15.92 -12.93 15.31
CA GLU A 229 15.54 -14.31 15.64
C GLU A 229 14.18 -14.41 16.38
N SER A 230 13.58 -13.28 16.76
CA SER A 230 12.34 -13.17 17.54
C SER A 230 11.09 -12.91 16.70
#